data_AF-A0A3E0TV67-F1
#
_entry.id   AF-A0A3E0TV67-F1
#
_cell.length_a   1.000
_cell.length_b   1.000
_cell.length_c   1.000
_cell.angle_alpha   90.00
_cell.angle_beta   90.00
_cell.angle_gamma   90.00
#
_symmetry.space_group_name_H-M   'P 1'
#
loop_
_entity.id
_entity.type
_entity.pdbx_description
1 polymer ?
#
loop_
_entity_poly.entity_id
_entity_poly.type
_entity_poly.pdbx_seq_one_letter_code
_entity_poly.pdbx_strand_id
1 'polypeptide(L)'
;MNKTIDKTIDKTIGSLCLSLALLVASTSPVLAQPSKQAKCAKYKTKLENIQSKQRQPNSVKRSNKLKEQALNAFKKWRKCQQGKLKPR
;
A
#
# COMPACT_ATOMS: atom_id res chain seq x y z
N MET A 1 32.08 30.63 26.75
CA MET A 1 30.75 30.18 27.20
C MET A 1 30.12 29.38 26.07
N ASN A 2 29.65 28.14 26.27
CA ASN A 2 28.74 27.38 25.35
C ASN A 2 28.47 25.92 25.80
N LYS A 3 28.58 25.59 27.10
CA LYS A 3 28.38 24.20 27.59
C LYS A 3 26.96 23.91 28.13
N THR A 4 26.05 24.87 28.09
CA THR A 4 24.73 24.75 28.77
C THR A 4 23.59 24.33 27.83
N ILE A 5 23.72 24.55 26.52
CA ILE A 5 22.63 24.27 25.56
C ILE A 5 22.55 22.76 25.24
N ASP A 6 23.69 22.07 25.20
CA ASP A 6 23.80 20.67 24.79
C ASP A 6 23.05 19.69 25.74
N LYS A 7 23.13 19.91 27.06
CA LYS A 7 22.45 19.05 28.06
C LYS A 7 20.93 19.16 28.08
N THR A 8 20.36 20.24 27.53
CA THR A 8 18.90 20.48 27.60
C THR A 8 18.15 19.75 26.48
N ILE A 9 18.82 19.53 25.34
CA ILE A 9 18.23 18.85 24.19
C ILE A 9 18.11 17.33 24.46
N ASP A 10 19.12 16.73 25.09
CA ASP A 10 19.16 15.29 25.37
C ASP A 10 18.04 14.83 26.34
N LYS A 11 17.76 15.64 27.38
CA LYS A 11 16.66 15.37 28.33
C LYS A 11 15.26 15.48 27.71
N THR A 12 15.09 16.31 26.70
CA THR A 12 13.78 16.57 26.09
C THR A 12 13.41 15.49 25.08
N ILE A 13 14.40 14.96 24.34
CA ILE A 13 14.19 13.90 23.36
C ILE A 13 13.93 12.55 24.06
N GLY A 14 14.62 12.27 25.17
CA GLY A 14 14.40 11.04 25.95
C GLY A 14 13.01 10.92 26.58
N SER A 15 12.36 12.05 26.89
CA SER A 15 11.05 12.05 27.57
C SER A 15 9.85 11.87 26.63
N LEU A 16 10.00 12.10 25.32
CA LEU A 16 8.90 11.97 24.35
C LEU A 16 8.72 10.54 23.83
N CYS A 17 9.73 9.66 23.99
CA CYS A 17 9.66 8.28 23.52
C CYS A 17 8.96 7.32 24.49
N LEU A 18 8.83 7.67 25.78
CA LEU A 18 8.39 6.70 26.81
C LEU A 18 6.87 6.65 27.04
N SER A 19 6.10 7.62 26.52
CA SER A 19 4.65 7.72 26.81
C SER A 19 3.74 7.10 25.74
N LEU A 20 4.27 6.55 24.64
CA LEU A 20 3.44 6.01 23.54
C LEU A 20 3.21 4.49 23.60
N ALA A 21 3.59 3.81 24.68
CA ALA A 21 3.58 2.35 24.75
C ALA A 21 2.32 1.70 25.38
N LEU A 22 1.29 2.46 25.79
CA LEU A 22 0.24 1.96 26.69
C LEU A 22 -1.21 2.01 26.16
N LEU A 23 -1.42 1.89 24.84
CA LEU A 23 -2.77 1.83 24.28
C LEU A 23 -2.96 0.77 23.17
N VAL A 24 -2.49 -0.46 23.40
CA VAL A 24 -2.72 -1.60 22.48
C VAL A 24 -3.29 -2.80 23.23
N ALA A 25 -4.48 -2.64 23.84
CA ALA A 25 -5.15 -3.73 24.54
C ALA A 25 -6.67 -3.72 24.31
N SER A 26 -7.11 -3.82 23.05
CA SER A 26 -8.48 -4.24 22.71
C SER A 26 -8.62 -4.47 21.20
N THR A 27 -7.94 -5.46 20.64
CA THR A 27 -8.25 -5.93 19.28
C THR A 27 -9.01 -7.24 19.38
N SER A 28 -10.34 -7.17 19.35
CA SER A 28 -11.19 -8.35 19.14
C SER A 28 -10.83 -9.00 17.80
N PRO A 29 -10.81 -10.35 17.70
CA PRO A 29 -10.55 -11.02 16.44
C PRO A 29 -11.75 -10.78 15.51
N VAL A 30 -11.59 -9.83 14.59
CA VAL A 30 -12.50 -9.70 13.44
C VAL A 30 -12.31 -10.97 12.61
N LEU A 31 -13.28 -11.89 12.70
CA LEU A 31 -13.39 -13.03 11.80
C LEU A 31 -13.34 -12.51 10.36
N ALA A 32 -12.21 -12.75 9.70
CA ALA A 32 -11.93 -12.29 8.36
C ALA A 32 -12.89 -12.97 7.37
N GLN A 33 -14.06 -12.36 7.14
CA GLN A 33 -14.80 -12.64 5.92
C GLN A 33 -13.85 -12.42 4.74
N PRO A 34 -13.84 -13.30 3.71
CA PRO A 34 -13.01 -13.08 2.53
C PRO A 34 -13.40 -11.73 1.95
N SER A 35 -12.58 -10.73 2.26
CA SER A 35 -12.89 -9.33 2.01
C SER A 35 -13.10 -9.19 0.51
N LYS A 36 -13.85 -8.18 0.08
CA LYS A 36 -13.98 -7.88 -1.37
C LYS A 36 -12.61 -7.80 -2.06
N GLN A 37 -11.56 -7.44 -1.32
CA GLN A 37 -10.15 -7.53 -1.70
C GLN A 37 -9.69 -8.94 -2.08
N ALA A 38 -10.01 -9.99 -1.32
CA ALA A 38 -9.62 -11.37 -1.62
C ALA A 38 -10.21 -11.85 -2.96
N LYS A 39 -11.49 -11.55 -3.23
CA LYS A 39 -12.16 -11.88 -4.51
C LYS A 39 -11.56 -11.14 -5.70
N CYS A 40 -10.99 -9.96 -5.47
CA CYS A 40 -10.41 -9.11 -6.52
C CYS A 40 -8.88 -9.21 -6.64
N ALA A 41 -8.23 -10.03 -5.81
CA ALA A 41 -6.78 -10.17 -5.75
C ALA A 41 -6.17 -10.52 -7.11
N LYS A 42 -6.77 -11.47 -7.85
CA LYS A 42 -6.32 -11.87 -9.20
C LYS A 42 -6.24 -10.69 -10.18
N TYR A 43 -7.21 -9.79 -10.14
CA TYR A 43 -7.21 -8.60 -11.01
C TYR A 43 -6.15 -7.59 -10.57
N LYS A 44 -5.92 -7.46 -9.27
CA LYS A 44 -4.88 -6.61 -8.69
C LYS A 44 -3.48 -7.11 -9.08
N THR A 45 -3.19 -8.40 -8.89
CA THR A 45 -1.93 -9.03 -9.26
C THR A 45 -1.62 -8.85 -10.75
N LYS A 46 -2.65 -8.93 -11.62
CA LYS A 46 -2.46 -8.67 -13.05
C LYS A 46 -2.03 -7.23 -13.34
N LEU A 47 -2.62 -6.25 -12.66
CA LEU A 47 -2.23 -4.84 -12.78
C LEU A 47 -0.78 -4.64 -12.30
N GLU A 48 -0.44 -5.16 -11.13
CA GLU A 48 0.90 -5.07 -10.53
C GLU A 48 1.96 -5.71 -11.44
N ASN A 49 1.67 -6.86 -12.05
CA ASN A 49 2.57 -7.51 -13.01
C ASN A 49 2.84 -6.65 -14.25
N ILE A 50 1.83 -5.94 -14.76
CA ILE A 50 2.00 -5.03 -15.90
C ILE A 50 2.83 -3.82 -15.49
N GLN A 51 2.57 -3.26 -14.31
CA GLN A 51 3.34 -2.13 -13.76
C GLN A 51 4.80 -2.50 -13.50
N SER A 52 5.07 -3.72 -13.02
CA SER A 52 6.43 -4.25 -12.88
C SER A 52 7.15 -4.25 -14.24
N LYS A 53 6.48 -4.72 -15.29
CA LYS A 53 7.04 -4.68 -16.66
C LYS A 53 7.25 -3.26 -17.17
N GLN A 54 6.44 -2.28 -16.77
CA GLN A 54 6.63 -0.87 -17.15
C GLN A 54 7.88 -0.25 -16.52
N ARG A 55 8.30 -0.70 -15.33
CA ARG A 55 9.50 -0.22 -14.64
C ARG A 55 10.80 -0.75 -15.26
N GLN A 56 10.70 -1.78 -16.10
CA GLN A 56 11.84 -2.32 -16.83
C GLN A 56 12.16 -1.47 -18.08
N PRO A 57 13.40 -1.52 -18.59
CA PRO A 57 13.72 -0.93 -19.90
C PRO A 57 12.82 -1.51 -20.99
N ASN A 58 12.17 -0.64 -21.76
CA ASN A 58 11.27 -1.02 -22.84
C ASN A 58 11.44 -0.08 -24.03
N SER A 59 11.20 -0.58 -25.24
CA SER A 59 11.02 0.28 -26.40
C SER A 59 9.74 1.12 -26.26
N VAL A 60 9.68 2.27 -26.95
CA VAL A 60 8.51 3.16 -26.95
C VAL A 60 7.23 2.41 -27.32
N LYS A 61 7.28 1.56 -28.36
CA LYS A 61 6.16 0.72 -28.79
C LYS A 61 5.68 -0.21 -27.67
N ARG A 62 6.60 -0.85 -26.95
CA ARG A 62 6.28 -1.76 -25.85
C ARG A 62 5.73 -1.00 -24.63
N SER A 63 6.29 0.17 -24.31
CA SER A 63 5.79 1.04 -23.25
C SER A 63 4.34 1.48 -23.49
N ASN A 64 4.00 1.90 -24.72
CA ASN A 64 2.64 2.28 -25.09
C ASN A 64 1.67 1.10 -24.97
N LYS A 65 2.05 -0.09 -25.44
CA LYS A 65 1.24 -1.30 -25.27
C LYS A 65 1.02 -1.66 -23.80
N LEU A 66 2.05 -1.56 -22.97
CA LEU A 66 1.94 -1.81 -21.53
C LEU A 66 1.03 -0.80 -20.83
N LYS A 67 1.04 0.48 -21.25
CA LYS A 67 0.09 1.50 -20.75
C LYS A 67 -1.35 1.13 -21.03
N GLU A 68 -1.66 0.71 -22.25
CA GLU A 68 -3.00 0.26 -22.63
C GLU A 68 -3.45 -0.97 -21.82
N GLN A 69 -2.55 -1.95 -21.67
CA GLN A 69 -2.80 -3.14 -20.87
C GLN A 69 -3.05 -2.81 -19.40
N ALA A 70 -2.27 -1.88 -18.82
CA ALA A 70 -2.42 -1.43 -17.45
C ALA A 70 -3.79 -0.75 -17.24
N LEU A 71 -4.20 0.12 -18.17
CA LEU A 71 -5.50 0.80 -18.12
C LEU A 71 -6.67 -0.21 -18.16
N ASN A 72 -6.57 -1.22 -19.01
CA ASN A 72 -7.57 -2.29 -19.09
C ASN A 72 -7.59 -3.18 -17.84
N ALA A 73 -6.43 -3.51 -17.26
CA ALA A 73 -6.34 -4.26 -16.01
C ALA A 73 -6.90 -3.46 -14.83
N PHE A 74 -6.58 -2.17 -14.75
CA PHE A 74 -7.12 -1.25 -13.75
C PHE A 74 -8.65 -1.16 -13.82
N LYS A 75 -9.22 -0.96 -15.02
CA LYS A 75 -10.68 -0.95 -15.22
C LYS A 75 -11.34 -2.23 -14.70
N LYS A 76 -10.74 -3.40 -14.96
CA LYS A 76 -11.25 -4.68 -14.46
C LYS A 76 -11.14 -4.78 -12.93
N TRP A 77 -9.98 -4.50 -12.36
CA TRP A 77 -9.82 -4.49 -10.91
C TRP A 77 -10.81 -3.54 -10.22
N ARG A 78 -11.00 -2.33 -10.77
CA ARG A 78 -11.94 -1.33 -10.24
C ARG A 78 -13.40 -1.77 -10.37
N LYS A 79 -13.80 -2.43 -11.47
CA LYS A 79 -15.13 -3.06 -11.60
C LYS A 79 -15.33 -4.19 -10.58
N CYS A 80 -14.29 -4.96 -10.28
CA CYS A 80 -14.36 -6.03 -9.27
C CYS A 80 -14.63 -5.44 -7.89
N GLN A 81 -13.89 -4.39 -7.51
CA GLN A 81 -14.06 -3.70 -6.23
C GLN A 81 -15.48 -3.12 -6.07
N GLN A 82 -16.08 -2.68 -7.18
CA GLN A 82 -17.46 -2.20 -7.22
C GLN A 82 -18.51 -3.31 -7.24
N GLY A 83 -18.13 -4.60 -7.24
CA GLY A 83 -19.05 -5.73 -7.38
C GLY A 83 -19.69 -5.85 -8.76
N LYS A 84 -19.19 -5.13 -9.77
CA LYS A 84 -19.75 -5.07 -11.14
C LYS A 84 -19.15 -6.11 -12.08
N LEU A 85 -18.27 -6.98 -11.59
CA LEU A 85 -17.78 -8.12 -12.35
C LEU A 85 -18.56 -9.36 -11.90
N LYS A 86 -19.26 -9.99 -12.85
CA LYS A 86 -19.81 -11.33 -12.62
C LYS A 86 -18.63 -12.28 -12.33
N PRO A 87 -18.71 -13.13 -11.31
CA PRO A 87 -17.75 -14.22 -11.15
C PRO A 87 -17.74 -15.06 -12.43
N ARG A 88 -16.53 -15.49 -12.82
CA ARG A 88 -16.31 -16.23 -14.06
C ARG A 88 -16.36 -17.72 -13.78
#